data_AF-A0A6P1ZMS7-F1
#
_entry.id   AF-A0A6P1ZMS7-F1
#
_cell.length_a   1.000
_cell.length_b   1.000
_cell.length_c   1.000
_cell.angle_alpha   90.00
_cell.angle_beta   90.00
_cell.angle_gamma   90.00
#
_symmetry.space_group_name_H-M   'P 1'
#
loop_
_entity.id
_entity.type
_entity.pdbx_description
1 polymer ?
#
loop_
_entity_poly.entity_id
_entity_poly.type
_entity_poly.pdbx_seq_one_letter_code
_entity_poly.pdbx_strand_id
1 'polypeptide(L)'
;MSVLLDLDDHDLVTILAQCLQKQSQRAWMMELIAYKLVDSYFEIYKEKYGFFLTYKDFILYLLKSLENVPGPNYDINQRRLVWFVLGSYVKMAEEKAFGFPRLESSIADIWLLFAKGSLKMPTVLKDDETWSDQEKYMFKEIKSNGAWENFGAYITLSGFAPHFIRRNQKVLGYLEHCRDKLGVLD
;
A
#
# COMPACT_ATOMS: atom_id res chain seq x y z
N MET A 1 5.78 15.49 6.58
CA MET A 1 5.29 14.70 5.43
C MET A 1 5.28 15.48 4.11
N SER A 2 5.21 16.82 4.08
CA SER A 2 5.30 17.60 2.82
C SER A 2 6.69 17.58 2.16
N VAL A 3 7.76 17.37 2.93
CA VAL A 3 9.16 17.36 2.45
C VAL A 3 9.42 16.33 1.35
N LEU A 4 8.64 15.24 1.29
CA LEU A 4 8.82 14.19 0.27
C LEU A 4 8.38 14.62 -1.14
N LEU A 5 7.55 15.66 -1.26
CA LEU A 5 6.98 16.08 -2.55
C LEU A 5 7.96 16.84 -3.45
N ASP A 6 9.06 17.32 -2.87
CA ASP A 6 10.09 18.12 -3.54
C ASP A 6 11.43 17.38 -3.66
N LEU A 7 11.49 16.13 -3.21
CA LEU A 7 12.65 15.26 -3.41
C LEU A 7 12.76 14.83 -4.87
N ASP A 8 13.99 14.59 -5.32
CA ASP A 8 14.20 13.86 -6.57
C ASP A 8 13.69 12.41 -6.45
N ASP A 9 13.53 11.77 -7.60
CA ASP A 9 12.91 10.44 -7.71
C ASP A 9 13.67 9.38 -6.89
N HIS A 10 15.00 9.48 -6.84
CA HIS A 10 15.83 8.54 -6.10
C HIS A 10 15.67 8.71 -4.59
N ASP A 11 15.72 9.94 -4.10
CA ASP A 11 15.60 10.24 -2.69
C ASP A 11 14.20 9.94 -2.15
N LEU A 12 13.16 10.26 -2.93
CA LEU A 12 11.77 9.91 -2.59
C LEU A 12 11.63 8.39 -2.39
N VAL A 13 12.03 7.60 -3.38
CA VAL A 13 11.87 6.14 -3.36
C VAL A 13 12.68 5.53 -2.22
N THR A 14 13.91 6.01 -2.03
CA THR A 14 14.82 5.50 -1.01
C THR A 14 14.32 5.79 0.40
N ILE A 15 13.93 7.04 0.67
CA ILE A 15 13.42 7.45 1.99
C ILE A 15 12.11 6.72 2.29
N LEU A 16 11.22 6.59 1.31
CA LEU A 16 9.97 5.85 1.48
C LEU A 16 10.25 4.40 1.88
N ALA A 17 11.13 3.70 1.15
CA ALA A 17 11.51 2.32 1.48
C ALA A 17 12.10 2.20 2.88
N GLN A 18 13.00 3.11 3.28
CA GLN A 18 13.61 3.11 4.61
C GLN A 18 12.59 3.39 5.73
N CYS A 19 11.64 4.31 5.49
CA CYS A 19 10.57 4.60 6.43
C CYS A 19 9.69 3.36 6.66
N LEU A 20 9.32 2.68 5.58
CA LEU A 20 8.49 1.48 5.63
C LEU A 20 9.20 0.33 6.35
N GLN A 21 10.49 0.11 6.11
CA GLN A 21 11.26 -0.96 6.77
C GLN A 21 11.26 -0.88 8.31
N LYS A 22 11.11 0.32 8.88
CA LYS A 22 11.09 0.54 10.33
C LYS A 22 9.74 0.24 10.98
N GLN A 23 8.70 -0.01 10.19
CA GLN A 23 7.35 -0.22 10.70
C GLN A 23 7.07 -1.69 11.04
N SER A 24 5.93 -1.94 11.69
CA SER A 24 5.47 -3.28 12.02
C SER A 24 4.78 -3.96 10.84
N GLN A 25 4.68 -5.30 10.85
CA GLN A 25 3.91 -6.05 9.85
C GLN A 25 2.44 -5.63 9.77
N ARG A 26 1.84 -5.24 10.91
CA ARG A 26 0.47 -4.70 10.93
C ARG A 26 0.38 -3.40 10.14
N ALA A 27 1.38 -2.53 10.25
CA ALA A 27 1.42 -1.28 9.52
C ALA A 27 1.58 -1.51 8.00
N TRP A 28 2.50 -2.39 7.58
CA TRP A 28 2.65 -2.77 6.17
C TRP A 28 1.35 -3.30 5.55
N MET A 29 0.55 -4.01 6.34
CA MET A 29 -0.75 -4.52 5.92
C MET A 29 -1.77 -3.37 5.74
N MET A 30 -1.82 -2.42 6.67
CA MET A 30 -2.69 -1.25 6.56
C MET A 30 -2.33 -0.40 5.33
N GLU A 31 -1.04 -0.25 5.06
CA GLU A 31 -0.53 0.45 3.89
C GLU A 31 -0.87 -0.27 2.60
N LEU A 32 -0.78 -1.61 2.55
CA LEU A 32 -1.22 -2.40 1.40
C LEU A 32 -2.71 -2.21 1.13
N ILE A 33 -3.56 -2.21 2.18
CA ILE A 33 -4.99 -1.93 2.03
C ILE A 33 -5.20 -0.53 1.47
N ALA A 34 -4.56 0.48 2.07
CA ALA A 34 -4.69 1.86 1.62
C ALA A 34 -4.20 2.02 0.17
N TYR A 35 -3.07 1.41 -0.20
CA TYR A 35 -2.56 1.36 -1.56
C TYR A 35 -3.57 0.76 -2.53
N LYS A 36 -4.28 -0.32 -2.16
CA LYS A 36 -5.29 -0.94 -3.03
C LYS A 36 -6.53 -0.08 -3.22
N LEU A 37 -6.88 0.71 -2.21
CA LEU A 37 -8.04 1.58 -2.23
C LEU A 37 -7.73 2.95 -2.83
N VAL A 38 -6.47 3.37 -2.86
CA VAL A 38 -6.09 4.74 -3.22
C VAL A 38 -6.58 5.15 -4.60
N ASP A 39 -6.60 4.25 -5.58
CA ASP A 39 -7.04 4.56 -6.95
C ASP A 39 -8.54 4.86 -6.99
N SER A 40 -9.35 4.04 -6.30
CA SER A 40 -10.79 4.29 -6.18
C SER A 40 -11.07 5.60 -5.45
N TYR A 41 -10.33 5.90 -4.38
CA TYR A 41 -10.47 7.17 -3.67
C TYR A 41 -10.00 8.34 -4.53
N PHE A 42 -8.90 8.20 -5.26
CA PHE A 42 -8.41 9.22 -6.18
C PHE A 42 -9.47 9.58 -7.21
N GLU A 43 -10.07 8.58 -7.90
CA GLU A 43 -11.11 8.83 -8.90
C GLU A 43 -12.40 9.42 -8.30
N ILE A 44 -12.89 8.91 -7.16
CA ILE A 44 -14.07 9.48 -6.48
C ILE A 44 -13.84 10.95 -6.14
N TYR A 45 -12.66 11.29 -5.61
CA TYR A 45 -12.34 12.66 -5.22
C TYR A 45 -12.09 13.53 -6.45
N LYS A 46 -11.52 12.98 -7.53
CA LYS A 46 -11.36 13.67 -8.80
C LYS A 46 -12.69 14.00 -9.45
N GLU A 47 -13.67 13.09 -9.43
CA GLU A 47 -15.03 13.37 -9.91
C GLU A 47 -15.73 14.42 -9.04
N LYS A 48 -15.60 14.32 -7.72
CA LYS A 48 -16.30 15.19 -6.79
C LYS A 48 -15.75 16.61 -6.73
N TYR A 49 -14.43 16.76 -6.81
CA TYR A 49 -13.75 18.04 -6.62
C TYR A 49 -13.11 18.58 -7.90
N GLY A 50 -12.88 17.76 -8.93
CA GLY A 50 -12.57 18.24 -10.29
C GLY A 50 -11.14 18.70 -10.57
N PHE A 51 -10.18 18.49 -9.65
CA PHE A 51 -8.86 19.14 -9.76
C PHE A 51 -7.63 18.22 -9.67
N PHE A 52 -7.77 16.92 -9.42
CA PHE A 52 -6.60 16.04 -9.29
C PHE A 52 -6.16 15.51 -10.65
N LEU A 53 -4.96 15.93 -11.09
CA LEU A 53 -4.33 15.43 -12.32
C LEU A 53 -3.28 14.37 -12.03
N THR A 54 -2.71 14.37 -10.82
CA THR A 54 -1.63 13.47 -10.39
C THR A 54 -1.80 13.01 -8.95
N TYR A 55 -1.13 11.92 -8.55
CA TYR A 55 -1.04 11.53 -7.13
C TYR A 55 -0.37 12.60 -6.27
N LYS A 56 0.53 13.43 -6.82
CA LYS A 56 1.11 14.57 -6.08
C LYS A 56 0.03 15.56 -5.65
N ASP A 57 -0.89 15.91 -6.54
CA ASP A 57 -2.01 16.81 -6.23
C ASP A 57 -2.92 16.20 -5.16
N PHE A 58 -3.16 14.89 -5.27
CA PHE A 58 -3.98 14.16 -4.32
C PHE A 58 -3.33 14.09 -2.92
N ILE A 59 -2.02 13.82 -2.85
CA ILE A 59 -1.26 13.84 -1.60
C ILE A 59 -1.36 15.21 -0.91
N LEU A 60 -1.15 16.29 -1.66
CA LEU A 60 -1.28 17.66 -1.13
C LEU A 60 -2.66 17.92 -0.56
N TYR A 61 -3.71 17.48 -1.25
CA TYR A 61 -5.06 17.58 -0.76
C TYR A 61 -5.30 16.76 0.52
N LEU A 62 -4.83 15.51 0.57
CA LEU A 62 -4.94 14.67 1.77
C LEU A 62 -4.19 15.26 2.96
N LEU A 63 -2.98 15.81 2.74
CA LEU A 63 -2.21 16.50 3.78
C LEU A 63 -2.94 17.73 4.32
N LYS A 64 -3.52 18.56 3.44
CA LYS A 64 -4.34 19.70 3.85
C LYS A 64 -5.61 19.26 4.59
N SER A 65 -6.18 18.10 4.21
CA SER A 65 -7.35 17.52 4.89
C SER A 65 -7.02 17.06 6.30
N LEU A 66 -5.79 16.54 6.54
CA LEU A 66 -5.32 16.13 7.87
C LEU A 66 -5.26 17.31 8.86
N GLU A 67 -4.91 18.50 8.38
CA GLU A 67 -4.85 19.73 9.18
C GLU A 67 -6.24 20.22 9.61
N ASN A 68 -7.29 19.82 8.90
CA ASN A 68 -8.65 20.34 9.03
C ASN A 68 -9.67 19.28 9.49
N VAL A 69 -9.25 18.25 10.22
CA VAL A 69 -10.19 17.29 10.82
C VAL A 69 -10.67 17.86 12.17
N PRO A 70 -11.95 18.25 12.36
CA PRO A 70 -12.49 18.50 13.70
C PRO A 70 -13.34 17.32 14.21
N GLY A 71 -13.49 17.21 15.53
CA GLY A 71 -14.55 16.43 16.17
C GLY A 71 -14.12 15.14 16.91
N PRO A 72 -15.09 14.41 17.52
CA PRO A 72 -14.82 13.31 18.45
C PRO A 72 -14.21 12.04 17.81
N ASN A 73 -14.23 11.92 16.48
CA ASN A 73 -13.58 10.83 15.72
C ASN A 73 -12.25 11.27 15.07
N TYR A 74 -11.66 12.36 15.56
CA TYR A 74 -10.43 12.98 15.04
C TYR A 74 -9.30 11.97 14.81
N ASP A 75 -9.01 11.16 15.84
CA ASP A 75 -7.90 10.21 15.81
C ASP A 75 -8.07 9.11 14.76
N ILE A 76 -9.28 8.59 14.58
CA ILE A 76 -9.54 7.50 13.62
C ILE A 76 -9.46 8.02 12.19
N ASN A 77 -10.09 9.17 11.92
CA ASN A 77 -10.09 9.79 10.59
C ASN A 77 -8.69 10.28 10.20
N GLN A 78 -7.93 10.85 11.13
CA GLN A 78 -6.54 11.20 10.86
C GLN A 78 -5.68 9.98 10.55
N ARG A 79 -5.75 8.92 11.37
CA ARG A 79 -4.97 7.69 11.11
C ARG A 79 -5.28 7.10 9.74
N ARG A 80 -6.56 7.07 9.37
CA ARG A 80 -6.99 6.59 8.04
C ARG A 80 -6.41 7.45 6.91
N LEU A 81 -6.51 8.78 7.02
CA LEU A 81 -5.94 9.69 6.04
C LEU A 81 -4.41 9.54 5.91
N VAL A 82 -3.69 9.29 7.01
CA VAL A 82 -2.24 9.01 6.97
C VAL A 82 -1.95 7.77 6.13
N TRP A 83 -2.71 6.69 6.28
CA TRP A 83 -2.53 5.49 5.45
C TRP A 83 -2.77 5.76 3.96
N PHE A 84 -3.78 6.56 3.62
CA PHE A 84 -4.03 6.96 2.22
C PHE A 84 -2.94 7.87 1.66
N VAL A 85 -2.37 8.76 2.48
CA VAL A 85 -1.18 9.55 2.10
C VAL A 85 -0.01 8.63 1.76
N LEU A 86 0.27 7.65 2.63
CA LEU A 86 1.36 6.69 2.41
C LEU A 86 1.12 5.81 1.17
N GLY A 87 -0.10 5.31 0.98
CA GLY A 87 -0.49 4.56 -0.23
C GLY A 87 -0.31 5.38 -1.50
N SER A 88 -0.66 6.67 -1.46
CA SER A 88 -0.46 7.60 -2.59
C SER A 88 1.01 7.85 -2.88
N TYR A 89 1.86 7.94 -1.85
CA TYR A 89 3.31 8.05 -2.03
C TYR A 89 3.89 6.82 -2.73
N VAL A 90 3.41 5.62 -2.39
CA VAL A 90 3.86 4.39 -3.07
C VAL A 90 3.45 4.38 -4.54
N LYS A 91 2.22 4.82 -4.88
CA LYS A 91 1.80 4.97 -6.28
C LYS A 91 2.68 5.95 -7.06
N MET A 92 2.91 7.14 -6.49
CA MET A 92 3.80 8.12 -7.10
C MET A 92 5.23 7.57 -7.26
N ALA A 93 5.71 6.81 -6.28
CA ALA A 93 7.03 6.19 -6.33
C ALA A 93 7.12 5.08 -7.41
N GLU A 94 6.03 4.33 -7.63
CA GLU A 94 5.92 3.36 -8.74
C GLU A 94 5.97 4.05 -10.11
N GLU A 95 5.22 5.14 -10.29
CA GLU A 95 5.22 5.92 -11.53
C GLU A 95 6.63 6.44 -11.87
N LYS A 96 7.35 6.94 -10.86
CA LYS A 96 8.73 7.44 -11.00
C LYS A 96 9.75 6.33 -11.21
N ALA A 97 9.54 5.15 -10.64
CA ALA A 97 10.46 4.03 -10.78
C ALA A 97 10.34 3.30 -12.12
N PHE A 98 9.19 3.40 -12.80
CA PHE A 98 8.93 2.67 -14.03
C PHE A 98 9.98 2.99 -15.12
N GLY A 99 10.69 1.95 -15.58
CA GLY A 99 11.74 2.10 -16.59
C GLY A 99 13.12 2.48 -16.02
N PHE A 100 13.25 2.58 -14.69
CA PHE A 100 14.52 2.89 -14.00
C PHE A 100 14.94 1.73 -13.09
N PRO A 101 15.75 0.76 -13.57
CA PRO A 101 15.99 -0.51 -12.87
C PRO A 101 16.47 -0.39 -11.42
N ARG A 102 17.26 0.64 -11.10
CA ARG A 102 17.73 0.90 -9.73
C ARG A 102 16.57 1.24 -8.80
N LEU A 103 15.65 2.10 -9.24
CA LEU A 103 14.47 2.51 -8.47
C LEU A 103 13.43 1.38 -8.40
N GLU A 104 13.25 0.64 -9.50
CA GLU A 104 12.39 -0.56 -9.50
C GLU A 104 12.83 -1.56 -8.43
N SER A 105 14.14 -1.72 -8.23
CA SER A 105 14.67 -2.61 -7.19
C SER A 105 14.36 -2.14 -5.77
N SER A 106 14.22 -0.84 -5.54
CA SER A 106 13.84 -0.27 -4.23
C SER A 106 12.33 -0.37 -4.01
N ILE A 107 11.52 -0.15 -5.05
CA ILE A 107 10.08 -0.41 -5.00
C ILE A 107 9.78 -1.90 -4.79
N ALA A 108 10.58 -2.78 -5.37
CA ALA A 108 10.48 -4.22 -5.09
C ALA A 108 10.67 -4.54 -3.60
N ASP A 109 11.56 -3.83 -2.89
CA ASP A 109 11.72 -4.01 -1.45
C ASP A 109 10.46 -3.60 -0.69
N ILE A 110 9.78 -2.52 -1.09
CA ILE A 110 8.48 -2.10 -0.53
C ILE A 110 7.43 -3.21 -0.72
N TRP A 111 7.33 -3.77 -1.93
CA TRP A 111 6.39 -4.85 -2.22
C TRP A 111 6.65 -6.12 -1.43
N LEU A 112 7.92 -6.44 -1.13
CA LEU A 112 8.28 -7.55 -0.24
C LEU A 112 7.85 -7.30 1.21
N LEU A 113 7.87 -6.04 1.68
CA LEU A 113 7.32 -5.68 3.00
C LEU A 113 5.79 -5.86 3.02
N PHE A 114 5.09 -5.39 1.99
CA PHE A 114 3.65 -5.59 1.86
C PHE A 114 3.29 -7.08 1.81
N ALA A 115 4.05 -7.88 1.07
CA ALA A 115 3.87 -9.33 1.03
C ALA A 115 3.96 -9.95 2.43
N LYS A 116 4.96 -9.55 3.23
CA LYS A 116 5.08 -10.01 4.62
C LYS A 116 3.93 -9.52 5.49
N GLY A 117 3.53 -8.26 5.34
CA GLY A 117 2.41 -7.67 6.07
C GLY A 117 1.08 -8.37 5.79
N SER A 118 0.86 -8.78 4.54
CA SER A 118 -0.38 -9.42 4.10
C SER A 118 -0.72 -10.72 4.85
N LEU A 119 0.27 -11.42 5.40
CA LEU A 119 0.05 -12.61 6.24
C LEU A 119 -0.66 -12.28 7.56
N LYS A 120 -0.66 -11.01 7.99
CA LYS A 120 -1.40 -10.51 9.17
C LYS A 120 -2.79 -10.00 8.84
N MET A 121 -3.18 -9.97 7.56
CA MET A 121 -4.43 -9.38 7.09
C MET A 121 -5.67 -9.99 7.77
N PRO A 122 -5.78 -11.32 7.95
CA PRO A 122 -6.96 -11.92 8.60
C PRO A 122 -7.11 -11.52 10.07
N THR A 123 -6.02 -11.41 10.83
CA THR A 123 -6.05 -10.97 12.23
C THR A 123 -6.45 -9.51 12.34
N VAL A 124 -5.82 -8.63 11.55
CA VAL A 124 -6.07 -7.18 11.67
C VAL A 124 -7.46 -6.81 11.19
N LEU A 125 -7.96 -7.46 10.15
CA LEU A 125 -9.32 -7.24 9.67
C LEU A 125 -10.40 -7.69 10.68
N LYS A 126 -10.11 -8.68 11.54
CA LYS A 126 -11.02 -9.12 12.61
C LYS A 126 -11.10 -8.11 13.76
N ASP A 127 -10.00 -7.42 14.06
CA ASP A 127 -9.86 -6.62 15.29
C ASP A 127 -10.05 -5.09 15.12
N ASP A 128 -10.29 -4.57 13.91
CA ASP A 128 -10.22 -3.12 13.68
C ASP A 128 -11.57 -2.39 13.61
N GLU A 129 -11.83 -1.56 14.63
CA GLU A 129 -12.82 -0.46 14.63
C GLU A 129 -12.48 0.64 13.62
N THR A 130 -11.26 0.63 13.07
CA THR A 130 -10.72 1.65 12.15
C THR A 130 -11.46 1.74 10.81
N TRP A 131 -12.22 0.70 10.43
CA TRP A 131 -12.85 0.59 9.12
C TRP A 131 -14.34 0.93 9.13
N SER A 132 -14.79 1.66 8.11
CA SER A 132 -16.22 1.85 7.84
C SER A 132 -16.91 0.53 7.47
N ASP A 133 -18.24 0.47 7.60
CA ASP A 133 -18.99 -0.75 7.24
C ASP A 133 -18.87 -1.11 5.76
N GLN A 134 -18.76 -0.09 4.90
CA GLN A 134 -18.50 -0.29 3.47
C GLN A 134 -17.13 -0.95 3.23
N GLU A 135 -16.08 -0.50 3.93
CA GLU A 135 -14.75 -1.12 3.87
C GLU A 135 -14.75 -2.53 4.46
N LYS A 136 -15.41 -2.74 5.59
CA LYS A 136 -15.58 -4.08 6.18
C LYS A 136 -16.28 -5.04 5.21
N TYR A 137 -17.25 -4.55 4.43
CA TYR A 137 -17.91 -5.33 3.39
C TYR A 137 -16.93 -5.70 2.26
N MET A 138 -16.12 -4.75 1.78
CA MET A 138 -15.06 -5.03 0.80
C MET A 138 -14.05 -6.08 1.30
N PHE A 139 -13.79 -6.11 2.61
CA PHE A 139 -12.86 -7.07 3.22
C PHE A 139 -13.49 -8.42 3.57
N LYS A 140 -14.79 -8.60 3.35
CA LYS A 140 -15.51 -9.82 3.76
C LYS A 140 -14.94 -11.07 3.10
N GLU A 141 -14.60 -11.00 1.82
CA GLU A 141 -14.00 -12.11 1.07
C GLU A 141 -12.59 -12.47 1.54
N ILE A 142 -11.83 -11.46 1.99
CA ILE A 142 -10.48 -11.63 2.56
C ILE A 142 -10.55 -12.33 3.92
N LYS A 143 -11.55 -11.99 4.75
CA LYS A 143 -11.78 -12.59 6.08
C LYS A 143 -12.20 -14.06 6.02
N SER A 144 -12.96 -14.44 5.00
CA SER A 144 -13.51 -15.80 4.85
C SER A 144 -12.56 -16.77 4.17
N ASN A 145 -11.48 -16.27 3.56
CA ASN A 145 -10.55 -17.08 2.78
C ASN A 145 -9.25 -17.31 3.57
N GLY A 146 -9.10 -18.51 4.15
CA GLY A 146 -7.87 -18.95 4.81
C GLY A 146 -6.63 -18.93 3.89
N ALA A 147 -6.81 -18.69 2.58
CA ALA A 147 -5.71 -18.46 1.66
C ALA A 147 -4.86 -17.25 2.04
N TRP A 148 -5.38 -16.23 2.74
CA TRP A 148 -4.56 -15.08 3.13
C TRP A 148 -3.53 -15.40 4.23
N GLU A 149 -3.83 -16.34 5.12
CA GLU A 149 -2.91 -16.74 6.19
C GLU A 149 -1.72 -17.53 5.63
N ASN A 150 -1.96 -18.36 4.61
CA ASN A 150 -0.94 -19.26 4.06
C ASN A 150 -0.32 -18.75 2.75
N PHE A 151 -1.10 -18.07 1.92
CA PHE A 151 -0.73 -17.61 0.58
C PHE A 151 -0.79 -16.08 0.43
N GLY A 152 -1.08 -15.31 1.49
CA GLY A 152 -1.24 -13.85 1.39
C GLY A 152 -0.05 -13.15 0.73
N ALA A 153 1.17 -13.57 1.07
CA ALA A 153 2.39 -13.04 0.46
C ALA A 153 2.46 -13.36 -1.04
N TYR A 154 2.11 -14.57 -1.44
CA TYR A 154 2.05 -14.99 -2.84
C TYR A 154 0.96 -14.24 -3.59
N ILE A 155 -0.27 -14.13 -3.05
CA ILE A 155 -1.39 -13.39 -3.66
C ILE A 155 -1.02 -11.91 -3.84
N THR A 156 -0.40 -11.31 -2.83
CA THR A 156 0.04 -9.91 -2.88
C THR A 156 1.03 -9.69 -4.02
N LEU A 157 2.06 -10.52 -4.12
CA LEU A 157 3.09 -10.35 -5.14
C LEU A 157 2.62 -10.77 -6.54
N SER A 158 1.95 -11.91 -6.68
CA SER A 158 1.52 -12.44 -7.99
C SER A 158 0.29 -11.72 -8.57
N GLY A 159 -0.64 -11.33 -7.70
CA GLY A 159 -1.94 -10.77 -8.07
C GLY A 159 -2.01 -9.24 -7.98
N PHE A 160 -1.32 -8.61 -7.03
CA PHE A 160 -1.47 -7.17 -6.77
C PHE A 160 -0.28 -6.31 -7.19
N ALA A 161 0.95 -6.82 -7.09
CA ALA A 161 2.12 -6.04 -7.46
C ALA A 161 2.08 -5.63 -8.96
N PRO A 162 2.52 -4.40 -9.30
CA PRO A 162 2.66 -3.98 -10.68
C PRO A 162 3.47 -4.97 -11.49
N HIS A 163 3.13 -5.10 -12.76
CA HIS A 163 3.74 -6.11 -13.62
C HIS A 163 5.26 -5.97 -13.75
N PHE A 164 5.80 -4.75 -13.77
CA PHE A 164 7.24 -4.53 -13.80
C PHE A 164 7.93 -4.98 -12.49
N ILE A 165 7.26 -4.80 -11.34
CA ILE A 165 7.74 -5.30 -10.04
C ILE A 165 7.70 -6.83 -9.97
N ARG A 166 6.65 -7.47 -10.51
CA ARG A 166 6.55 -8.94 -10.57
C ARG A 166 7.69 -9.60 -11.33
N ARG A 167 8.29 -8.87 -12.28
CA ARG A 167 9.44 -9.34 -13.08
C ARG A 167 10.79 -8.99 -12.44
N ASN A 168 10.80 -8.26 -11.34
CA ASN A 168 12.03 -7.95 -10.63
C ASN A 168 12.63 -9.22 -10.01
N GLN A 169 13.95 -9.42 -10.17
CA GLN A 169 14.63 -10.63 -9.70
C GLN A 169 14.43 -10.91 -8.20
N LYS A 170 14.37 -9.86 -7.36
CA LYS A 170 14.11 -10.03 -5.92
C LYS A 170 12.73 -10.64 -5.65
N VAL A 171 11.72 -10.20 -6.40
CA VAL A 171 10.34 -10.67 -6.27
C VAL A 171 10.21 -12.08 -6.81
N LEU A 172 10.82 -12.36 -7.96
CA LEU A 172 10.83 -13.71 -8.54
C LEU A 172 11.46 -14.73 -7.58
N GLY A 173 12.64 -14.44 -7.05
CA GLY A 173 13.30 -15.33 -6.08
C GLY A 173 12.48 -15.53 -4.80
N TYR A 174 11.75 -14.51 -4.34
CA TYR A 174 10.85 -14.65 -3.20
C TYR A 174 9.62 -15.52 -3.54
N LEU A 175 9.04 -15.35 -4.73
CA LEU A 175 7.89 -16.14 -5.20
C LEU A 175 8.26 -17.62 -5.36
N GLU A 176 9.44 -17.93 -5.91
CA GLU A 176 9.97 -19.29 -6.00
C GLU A 176 10.09 -19.93 -4.62
N HIS A 177 10.72 -19.22 -3.67
CA HIS A 177 10.82 -19.69 -2.28
C HIS A 177 9.46 -19.91 -1.60
N CYS A 178 8.48 -19.04 -1.87
CA CYS A 178 7.11 -19.23 -1.38
C CYS A 178 6.48 -20.48 -1.99
N ARG A 179 6.63 -20.70 -3.30
CA ARG A 179 6.08 -21.86 -4.00
C ARG A 179 6.64 -23.17 -3.44
N ASP A 180 7.96 -23.23 -3.25
CA ASP A 180 8.66 -24.40 -2.72
C ASP A 180 8.22 -24.75 -1.30
N LYS A 181 8.00 -23.73 -0.46
CA LYS A 181 7.51 -23.92 0.92
C LYS A 181 6.05 -24.31 1.02
N LEU A 182 5.22 -23.83 0.10
CA LEU A 182 3.78 -24.03 0.12
C LEU A 182 3.35 -25.31 -0.61
N GLY A 183 4.30 -26.04 -1.22
CA GLY A 183 4.02 -27.28 -1.93
C GLY A 183 3.07 -27.09 -3.12
N VAL A 184 2.98 -25.86 -3.65
CA VAL A 184 2.18 -25.55 -4.84
C VAL A 184 2.98 -26.02 -6.04
N LEU A 185 2.98 -27.32 -6.26
CA LEU A 185 3.40 -27.94 -7.51
C LEU A 185 2.27 -27.74 -8.53
N ASP A 186 2.68 -27.22 -9.68
CA ASP A 186 1.94 -26.84 -10.89
C ASP A 186 0.53 -27.42 -11.11
#